data_AF-A0A7K4I702-F1
#
_entry.id   AF-A0A7K4I702-F1
#
_cell.length_a   1.000
_cell.length_b   1.000
_cell.length_c   1.000
_cell.angle_alpha   90.00
_cell.angle_beta   90.00
_cell.angle_gamma   90.00
#
_symmetry.space_group_name_H-M   'P 1'
#
loop_
_entity.id
_entity.type
_entity.pdbx_description
1 polymer ?
#
loop_
_entity_poly.entity_id
_entity_poly.type
_entity_poly.pdbx_seq_one_letter_code
_entity_poly.pdbx_strand_id
1 'polypeptide(L)' 'MSSLGLRVSGTIVVGVAWLVFILLWLAFYAGGFDFWQNMVVFFVSIIIACGIIAVMWIQWALK' A
#
# COMPACT_ATOMS: atom_id res chain seq x y z
N MET A 1 -7.28 -19.11 13.30
CA MET A 1 -6.05 -18.30 13.18
C MET A 1 -6.03 -17.30 14.31
N SER A 2 -4.90 -17.09 14.99
CA SER A 2 -4.82 -16.07 16.06
C SER A 2 -5.01 -14.66 15.47
N SER A 3 -5.51 -13.73 16.28
CA SER A 3 -5.71 -12.33 15.86
C SER A 3 -4.41 -11.67 15.36
N LEU A 4 -3.26 -12.14 15.83
CA LEU A 4 -1.93 -11.74 15.37
C LEU A 4 -1.61 -12.30 13.97
N GLY A 5 -1.84 -13.61 13.75
CA GLY A 5 -1.58 -14.24 12.45
C GLY A 5 -2.35 -13.59 11.31
N LEU A 6 -3.61 -13.22 11.55
CA LEU A 6 -4.45 -12.53 10.56
C LEU A 6 -3.88 -11.15 10.16
N ARG A 7 -3.32 -10.40 11.11
CA ARG A 7 -2.77 -9.05 10.86
C ARG A 7 -1.44 -9.11 10.12
N VAL A 8 -0.59 -10.08 10.46
CA VAL A 8 0.67 -10.32 9.75
C VAL A 8 0.37 -10.71 8.31
N SER A 9 -0.51 -11.69 8.09
CA SER A 9 -0.94 -12.07 6.74
C SER A 9 -1.56 -10.89 5.98
N GLY A 10 -2.42 -10.10 6.62
CA GLY A 10 -3.00 -8.92 5.99
C GLY A 10 -1.96 -7.85 5.62
N THR A 11 -0.92 -7.65 6.43
CA THR A 11 0.18 -6.72 6.12
C THR A 11 0.95 -7.18 4.88
N ILE A 12 1.25 -8.48 4.77
CA ILE A 12 1.88 -9.07 3.60
C ILE A 12 1.01 -8.88 2.35
N VAL A 13 -0.30 -9.17 2.47
CA VAL A 13 -1.25 -9.01 1.36
C VAL A 13 -1.32 -7.56 0.89
N VAL A 14 -1.39 -6.58 1.80
CA VAL A 14 -1.41 -5.15 1.44
C VAL A 14 -0.11 -4.74 0.74
N GLY A 15 1.05 -5.20 1.23
CA GLY A 15 2.34 -4.94 0.59
C GLY A 15 2.43 -5.52 -0.83
N VAL A 16 2.01 -6.78 -1.01
CA VAL A 16 1.97 -7.42 -2.33
C VAL A 16 1.00 -6.70 -3.26
N ALA A 17 -0.20 -6.34 -2.78
CA ALA A 17 -1.18 -5.61 -3.56
C ALA A 17 -0.64 -4.23 -4.03
N TRP A 18 0.08 -3.52 -3.16
CA TRP A 18 0.72 -2.25 -3.52
C TRP A 18 1.82 -2.44 -4.57
N LEU A 19 2.65 -3.48 -4.46
CA LEU A 19 3.65 -3.80 -5.49
C LEU A 19 3.02 -4.13 -6.84
N VAL A 20 1.95 -4.95 -6.85
CA VAL A 20 1.19 -5.25 -8.06
C VAL A 20 0.62 -3.97 -8.67
N PHE A 21 0.04 -3.09 -7.85
CA PHE A 21 -0.47 -1.79 -8.31
C PHE A 21 0.63 -0.95 -8.99
N ILE A 22 1.80 -0.81 -8.36
CA ILE A 22 2.92 -0.02 -8.94
C ILE A 22 3.38 -0.61 -10.27
N LEU A 23 3.52 -1.93 -10.37
CA LEU A 23 3.93 -2.59 -11.62
C LEU A 23 2.90 -2.38 -12.73
N LEU A 24 1.61 -2.52 -12.44
CA LEU A 24 0.54 -2.27 -13.40
C LEU A 24 0.47 -0.78 -13.80
N TRP A 25 0.67 0.14 -12.85
CA TRP A 25 0.72 1.57 -13.14
C TRP A 25 1.85 1.90 -14.12
N LEU A 26 3.07 1.44 -13.83
CA LEU A 26 4.23 1.68 -14.70
C LEU A 26 4.06 1.05 -16.08
N ALA A 27 3.50 -0.15 -16.16
CA ALA A 27 3.36 -0.88 -17.42
C ALA A 27 2.29 -0.29 -18.36
N PHE A 28 1.18 0.24 -17.82
CA PHE A 28 0.01 0.57 -18.64
C PHE A 28 -0.42 2.04 -18.59
N TYR A 29 -0.07 2.79 -17.54
CA TYR A 29 -0.61 4.13 -17.30
C TYR A 29 0.46 5.23 -17.28
N ALA A 30 1.66 4.94 -16.78
CA ALA A 30 2.69 5.95 -16.52
C ALA A 30 3.16 6.74 -17.75
N GLY A 31 3.12 6.14 -18.94
CA GLY A 31 3.63 6.77 -20.17
C GLY A 31 2.88 8.03 -20.62
N GLY A 32 1.64 8.23 -20.16
CA GLY A 32 0.84 9.42 -20.47
C GLY A 32 1.04 10.59 -19.50
N PHE A 33 1.84 10.41 -18.45
CA PHE A 33 2.03 11.38 -17.38
C PHE A 33 3.46 11.90 -17.35
N ASP A 34 3.63 13.14 -16.90
CA ASP A 34 4.96 13.66 -16.63
C ASP A 34 5.59 12.99 -15.39
N PHE A 35 6.88 13.25 -15.17
CA PHE A 35 7.62 12.67 -14.05
C PHE A 35 7.01 13.03 -12.69
N TRP A 36 6.57 14.27 -12.50
CA TRP A 36 6.03 14.75 -11.23
C TRP A 36 4.66 14.14 -10.93
N GLN A 37 3.81 13.99 -11.94
CA GLN A 37 2.52 13.32 -11.84
C GLN A 37 2.69 11.84 -11.45
N ASN A 38 3.65 11.14 -12.06
CA ASN A 38 3.97 9.77 -11.70
C ASN A 38 4.50 9.65 -10.25
N MET A 39 5.32 10.60 -9.80
CA MET A 39 5.75 10.67 -8.39
C MET A 39 4.57 10.86 -7.44
N VAL A 40 3.62 11.74 -7.77
CA VAL A 40 2.42 11.96 -6.96
C VAL A 40 1.63 10.67 -6.83
N VAL A 41 1.42 9.92 -7.91
CA VAL A 41 0.70 8.63 -7.87
C VAL A 41 1.43 7.61 -7.00
N PHE A 42 2.76 7.52 -7.11
CA PHE A 42 3.57 6.68 -6.23
C PHE A 42 3.37 7.03 -4.76
N PHE A 43 3.54 8.31 -4.39
CA PHE A 43 3.40 8.76 -3.00
C PHE A 43 1.98 8.61 -2.44
N VAL A 44 0.96 8.93 -3.23
CA VAL A 44 -0.43 8.75 -2.80
C VAL A 44 -0.73 7.27 -2.55
N SER A 45 -0.31 6.39 -3.46
CA SER A 45 -0.56 4.94 -3.31
C SER A 45 0.13 4.34 -2.08
N ILE A 46 1.39 4.73 -1.80
CA ILE A 46 2.11 4.21 -0.63
C ILE A 46 1.53 4.77 0.67
N ILE A 47 1.08 6.03 0.69
CA ILE A 47 0.36 6.60 1.85
C ILE A 47 -0.92 5.81 2.12
N ILE A 48 -1.68 5.45 1.09
CA ILE A 48 -2.89 4.61 1.25
C ILE A 48 -2.52 3.24 1.81
N ALA A 49 -1.53 2.55 1.23
CA ALA A 49 -1.09 1.23 1.70
C ALA A 49 -0.63 1.27 3.17
N CYS A 50 0.20 2.25 3.53
CA CYS A 50 0.65 2.49 4.90
C CYS A 50 -0.52 2.83 5.83
N GLY A 51 -1.49 3.62 5.38
CA GLY A 51 -2.68 3.97 6.15
C GLY A 51 -3.54 2.75 6.48
N ILE A 52 -3.73 1.83 5.51
CA ILE A 52 -4.44 0.56 5.73
C ILE A 52 -3.71 -0.28 6.79
N ILE A 53 -2.39 -0.42 6.66
CA ILE A 53 -1.57 -1.15 7.64
C ILE A 53 -1.67 -0.46 9.01
N ALA A 54 -1.55 0.86 9.09
CA ALA A 54 -1.65 1.60 10.34
C ALA A 54 -2.98 1.35 11.05
N VAL A 55 -4.11 1.37 10.34
CA VAL A 55 -5.44 1.07 10.90
C VAL A 55 -5.51 -0.36 11.44
N MET A 56 -4.90 -1.35 10.76
CA MET A 56 -4.88 -2.73 11.25
C MET A 56 -4.15 -2.87 12.59
N TRP A 57 -3.15 -2.02 12.85
CA TRP A 57 -2.29 -2.08 14.03
C TRP A 57 -2.61 -1.02 15.10
N ILE A 58 -3.48 -0.02 14.81
CA ILE A 58 -3.72 1.17 15.64
C ILE A 58 -4.10 0.87 17.10
N GLN A 59 -4.82 -0.22 17.33
CA GLN A 59 -5.23 -0.70 18.65
C GLN A 59 -4.08 -1.05 19.60
N TRP A 60 -2.86 -1.26 19.09
CA TRP A 60 -1.66 -1.42 19.91
C TRP A 60 -0.93 -0.10 20.17
N ALA A 61 -1.16 0.92 19.34
CA ALA A 61 -0.59 2.27 19.53
C ALA A 61 -1.37 3.08 20.56
N LEU A 62 -2.68 2.82 20.69
CA LEU A 62 -3.58 3.49 21.64
C LEU A 62 -3.70 2.76 22.99
N LYS A 63 -2.72 1.91 23.33
CA LYS A 63 -2.72 1.10 24.56
C LYS A 63 -1.92 1.77 25.67
#